data_AF-A0A7C4SJR2-F1
#
_entry.id   AF-A0A7C4SJR2-F1
#
_cell.length_a   1.000
_cell.length_b   1.000
_cell.length_c   1.000
_cell.angle_alpha   90.00
_cell.angle_beta   90.00
_cell.angle_gamma   90.00
#
_symmetry.space_group_name_H-M   'P 1'
#
loop_
_entity.id
_entity.type
_entity.pdbx_description
1 polymer ?
#
loop_
_entity_poly.entity_id
_entity_poly.type
_entity_poly.pdbx_seq_one_letter_code
_entity_poly.pdbx_strand_id
1 'polypeptide(L)'
;MDVLSLAVIASSLMLLAALLTYLSYMVVRKGSRTGNLSEPYLCGESVNDFKDSMSVGSTNLYWGSTSSNLKKFYSILRDEIHTGVLNDWFFYMGMWFVLAVILSFIVVSLGG
;
A
#
# COMPACT_ATOMS: atom_id res chain seq x y z
N MET A 1 -23.13 -1.13 22.67
CA MET A 1 -21.70 -0.88 22.90
C MET A 1 -21.61 0.35 23.78
N ASP A 2 -20.95 0.24 24.93
CA ASP A 2 -20.83 1.35 25.87
C ASP A 2 -19.99 2.49 25.28
N VAL A 3 -20.30 3.73 25.65
CA VAL A 3 -19.62 4.94 25.15
C VAL A 3 -18.10 4.86 25.36
N LEU A 4 -17.68 4.25 26.47
CA LEU A 4 -16.28 3.96 26.79
C LEU A 4 -15.63 3.00 25.77
N SER A 5 -16.32 1.91 25.41
CA SER A 5 -15.83 0.94 24.43
C SER A 5 -15.68 1.57 23.03
N LEU A 6 -16.62 2.44 22.65
CA LEU A 6 -16.58 3.16 21.37
C LEU A 6 -15.40 4.15 21.33
N ALA A 7 -15.17 4.88 22.42
CA ALA A 7 -14.06 5.83 22.53
C ALA A 7 -12.70 5.12 22.40
N VAL A 8 -12.51 3.99 23.09
CA VAL A 8 -11.27 3.21 23.02
C VAL A 8 -11.00 2.70 21.60
N ILE A 9 -12.03 2.17 20.93
CA ILE A 9 -11.90 1.69 19.54
C ILE A 9 -11.54 2.85 18.61
N ALA A 10 -12.25 3.98 18.69
CA ALA A 10 -11.98 5.14 17.85
C ALA A 10 -10.55 5.68 18.05
N SER A 11 -10.10 5.84 19.30
CA SER A 11 -8.74 6.28 19.60
C SER A 11 -7.69 5.29 19.10
N SER A 12 -7.94 3.98 19.22
CA SER A 12 -7.02 2.95 18.72
C SER A 12 -6.87 2.97 17.20
N LEU A 13 -7.97 3.19 16.46
CA LEU A 13 -7.95 3.31 15.01
C LEU A 13 -7.22 4.58 14.55
N MET A 14 -7.39 5.69 15.27
CA MET A 14 -6.65 6.93 14.99
C MET A 14 -5.14 6.75 15.22
N LEU A 15 -4.74 6.07 16.30
CA LEU A 15 -3.33 5.76 16.56
C LEU A 15 -2.76 4.84 15.48
N LEU A 16 -3.51 3.83 15.04
CA LEU A 16 -3.10 2.95 13.95
C LEU A 16 -2.92 3.72 12.64
N ALA A 17 -3.84 4.60 12.29
CA ALA A 17 -3.74 5.45 11.11
C ALA A 17 -2.51 6.39 11.18
N ALA A 18 -2.27 7.00 12.34
CA ALA A 18 -1.09 7.83 12.58
C ALA A 18 0.22 7.02 12.45
N LEU A 19 0.24 5.79 12.96
CA LEU A 19 1.39 4.89 12.83
C LEU A 19 1.66 4.53 11.36
N LEU A 20 0.63 4.13 10.61
CA LEU A 20 0.76 3.76 9.20
C LEU A 20 1.24 4.92 8.33
N THR A 21 0.71 6.12 8.56
CA THR A 21 1.16 7.34 7.87
C THR A 21 2.60 7.70 8.23
N TYR A 22 2.99 7.59 9.50
CA TYR A 22 4.36 7.80 9.95
C TYR A 22 5.35 6.81 9.33
N LEU A 23 5.01 5.52 9.30
CA LEU A 23 5.83 4.49 8.65
C LEU A 23 5.97 4.75 7.15
N SER A 24 4.88 5.13 6.48
CA SER A 24 4.90 5.49 5.06
C SER A 24 5.83 6.68 4.81
N TYR A 25 5.75 7.72 5.66
CA TYR A 25 6.66 8.86 5.60
C TYR A 25 8.12 8.45 5.80
N MET A 26 8.42 7.58 6.76
CA MET A 26 9.79 7.09 6.99
C MET A 26 10.36 6.35 5.78
N VAL A 27 9.55 5.53 5.10
CA VAL A 27 9.97 4.80 3.90
C VAL A 27 10.25 5.78 2.76
N VAL A 28 9.36 6.74 2.53
CA VAL A 28 9.50 7.75 1.45
C VAL A 28 10.69 8.69 1.73
N ARG A 29 10.85 9.15 2.97
CA ARG A 29 11.93 10.07 3.36
C ARG A 29 13.32 9.50 3.08
N LYS A 30 13.52 8.18 3.25
CA LYS A 30 14.81 7.53 2.97
C LYS A 30 15.23 7.64 1.49
N GLY A 31 14.29 7.87 0.58
CA GLY A 31 14.57 8.10 -0.85
C GLY A 31 14.86 9.56 -1.23
N SER A 32 14.58 10.53 -0.33
CA SER A 32 14.83 11.95 -0.60
C SER A 32 16.30 12.28 -0.35
N ARG A 33 17.10 12.30 -1.42
CA ARG A 33 18.50 12.73 -1.38
C ARG A 33 18.57 14.23 -1.06
N THR A 34 19.11 14.57 0.11
CA THR A 34 19.49 15.93 0.49
C THR A 34 20.76 16.33 -0.29
N GLY A 35 20.56 16.83 -1.49
CA GLY A 35 21.55 17.59 -2.25
C GLY A 35 20.82 18.68 -3.00
N ASN A 36 21.55 19.62 -3.62
CA ASN A 36 21.02 20.72 -4.46
C ASN A 36 20.25 20.26 -5.73
N LEU A 37 19.63 19.08 -5.68
CA LEU A 37 18.79 18.43 -6.69
C LEU A 37 17.30 18.74 -6.48
N SER A 38 16.94 19.57 -5.49
CA SER A 38 15.56 20.03 -5.31
C SER A 38 15.12 20.97 -6.43
N GLU A 39 16.06 21.58 -7.14
CA GLU A 39 15.81 22.43 -8.29
C GLU A 39 16.10 21.64 -9.56
N PRO A 40 15.16 21.53 -10.50
CA PRO A 40 15.42 20.91 -11.79
C PRO A 40 16.51 21.69 -12.52
N TYR A 41 17.42 20.99 -13.19
CA TYR A 41 18.48 21.63 -13.98
C TYR A 41 17.86 22.32 -15.20
N LEU A 42 17.81 23.65 -15.16
CA LEU A 42 17.17 24.49 -16.17
C LEU A 42 18.16 25.15 -17.15
N CYS A 43 19.36 24.59 -17.33
CA CYS A 43 20.37 25.18 -18.22
C CYS A 43 20.67 26.68 -17.96
N GLY A 44 20.46 27.16 -16.73
CA GLY A 44 20.64 28.57 -16.35
C GLY A 44 19.39 29.45 -16.46
N GLU A 45 18.24 28.91 -16.86
CA GLU A 45 16.97 29.62 -16.90
C GLU A 45 16.34 29.74 -15.50
N SER A 46 15.49 30.75 -15.30
CA SER A 46 14.91 31.01 -13.98
C SER A 46 13.77 30.03 -13.69
N VAL A 47 13.71 29.53 -12.44
CA VAL A 47 12.65 28.61 -11.99
C VAL A 47 11.25 29.19 -12.21
N ASN A 48 11.12 30.53 -12.17
CA ASN A 48 9.84 31.22 -12.35
C ASN A 48 9.23 31.03 -13.74
N ASP A 49 10.05 30.80 -14.76
CA ASP A 49 9.59 30.65 -16.14
C ASP A 49 8.94 29.28 -16.40
N PHE A 50 9.19 28.29 -15.52
CA PHE A 50 8.74 26.90 -15.68
C PHE A 50 7.93 26.37 -14.49
N LYS A 51 7.54 27.24 -13.54
CA LYS A 51 6.78 26.85 -12.33
C LYS A 51 5.56 25.99 -12.65
N ASP A 52 4.86 26.30 -13.73
CA ASP A 52 3.62 25.61 -14.12
C ASP A 52 3.87 24.27 -14.82
N SER A 53 5.05 24.07 -15.42
CA SER A 53 5.42 22.83 -16.13
C SER A 53 6.30 21.87 -15.30
N MET A 54 6.80 22.33 -14.14
CA MET A 54 7.62 21.53 -13.22
C MET A 54 6.83 20.54 -12.36
N SER A 55 5.53 20.77 -12.17
CA SER A 55 4.69 19.87 -11.39
C SER A 55 4.51 18.55 -12.15
N VAL A 56 4.93 17.44 -11.54
CA VAL A 56 4.59 16.09 -12.02
C VAL A 56 3.07 15.99 -12.00
N GLY A 57 2.43 16.14 -13.18
CA GLY A 57 0.99 16.06 -13.31
C GLY A 57 0.45 14.77 -12.68
N SER A 58 -0.77 14.81 -12.15
CA SER A 58 -1.45 13.65 -11.54
C SER A 58 -1.40 12.39 -12.41
N THR A 59 -1.43 12.57 -13.74
CA THR A 59 -1.23 11.55 -14.76
C THR A 59 0.10 10.80 -14.62
N ASN A 60 1.20 11.50 -14.32
CA ASN A 60 2.52 10.89 -14.12
C ASN A 60 2.56 10.05 -12.84
N LEU A 61 1.83 10.45 -11.81
CA LEU A 61 1.72 9.68 -10.57
C LEU A 61 0.90 8.41 -10.78
N TYR A 62 -0.22 8.51 -11.51
CA TYR A 62 -1.05 7.38 -11.90
C TYR A 62 -0.27 6.36 -12.73
N TRP A 63 0.41 6.82 -13.79
CA TRP A 63 1.19 5.94 -14.67
C TRP A 63 2.44 5.40 -13.99
N GLY A 64 3.11 6.19 -13.16
CA GLY A 64 4.26 5.73 -12.36
C GLY A 64 3.87 4.62 -11.39
N SER A 65 2.76 4.78 -10.66
CA SER A 65 2.25 3.74 -9.76
C SER A 65 1.78 2.50 -10.51
N THR A 66 1.03 2.68 -11.60
CA THR A 66 0.46 1.58 -12.39
C THR A 66 1.53 0.77 -13.10
N SER A 67 2.49 1.43 -13.76
CA SER A 67 3.53 0.76 -14.52
C SER A 67 4.56 0.05 -13.63
N SER A 68 4.88 0.62 -12.46
CA SER A 68 5.89 0.06 -11.56
C SER A 68 5.32 -1.03 -10.65
N ASN A 69 4.20 -0.75 -9.96
CA ASN A 69 3.70 -1.63 -8.92
C ASN A 69 2.58 -2.56 -9.42
N LEU A 70 1.55 -2.00 -10.07
CA LEU A 70 0.37 -2.78 -10.45
C LEU A 70 0.68 -3.81 -11.54
N LYS A 71 1.51 -3.47 -12.54
CA LYS A 71 1.94 -4.44 -13.55
C LYS A 71 2.72 -5.60 -12.96
N LYS A 72 3.65 -5.33 -12.04
CA LYS A 72 4.46 -6.37 -11.37
C LYS A 72 3.59 -7.25 -10.47
N PHE A 73 2.64 -6.65 -9.76
CA PHE A 73 1.69 -7.41 -8.96
C PHE A 73 0.79 -8.29 -9.84
N TYR A 74 0.30 -7.75 -10.95
CA TYR A 74 -0.51 -8.51 -11.92
C TYR A 74 0.27 -9.67 -12.54
N SER A 75 1.54 -9.46 -12.92
CA SER A 75 2.36 -10.55 -13.48
C SER A 75 2.55 -11.67 -12.47
N ILE A 76 2.78 -11.36 -11.19
CA ILE A 76 2.88 -12.38 -10.13
C ILE A 76 1.55 -13.14 -9.99
N LEU A 77 0.42 -12.44 -9.91
CA LEU A 77 -0.91 -13.06 -9.82
C LEU A 77 -1.22 -13.99 -11.00
N ARG A 78 -0.82 -13.58 -12.21
CA ARG A 78 -1.05 -14.36 -13.41
C ARG A 78 -0.10 -15.55 -13.50
N ASP A 79 1.19 -15.33 -13.27
CA ASP A 79 2.22 -16.30 -13.59
C ASP A 79 2.47 -17.30 -12.44
N GLU A 80 2.36 -16.85 -11.19
CA GLU A 80 2.67 -17.67 -10.01
C GLU A 80 1.42 -18.27 -9.35
N ILE A 81 0.28 -17.57 -9.40
CA ILE A 81 -0.96 -18.06 -8.75
C ILE A 81 -1.84 -18.82 -9.76
N HIS A 82 -1.89 -18.38 -11.02
CA HIS A 82 -2.66 -19.04 -12.08
C HIS A 82 -1.77 -19.93 -12.95
N THR A 83 -1.06 -20.87 -12.31
CA THR A 83 -0.15 -21.82 -12.99
C THR A 83 -0.89 -22.77 -13.95
N GLY A 84 -2.22 -22.93 -13.79
CA GLY A 84 -3.03 -23.87 -14.54
C GLY A 84 -2.87 -25.32 -14.09
N VAL A 85 -2.05 -25.58 -13.07
CA VAL A 85 -1.82 -26.90 -12.50
C VAL A 85 -2.90 -27.18 -11.46
N LEU A 86 -3.66 -28.27 -11.66
CA LEU A 86 -4.78 -28.63 -10.78
C LEU A 86 -4.34 -28.86 -9.32
N ASN A 87 -3.12 -29.38 -9.12
CA ASN A 87 -2.57 -29.65 -7.79
C ASN A 87 -2.38 -28.38 -6.96
N ASP A 88 -1.87 -27.30 -7.57
CA ASP A 88 -1.67 -26.02 -6.88
C ASP A 88 -3.02 -25.43 -6.45
N TRP A 89 -4.05 -25.59 -7.29
CA TRP A 89 -5.41 -25.19 -6.97
C TRP A 89 -5.98 -25.93 -5.75
N PHE A 90 -5.77 -27.25 -5.66
CA PHE A 90 -6.19 -28.03 -4.48
C PHE A 90 -5.44 -27.58 -3.23
N PHE A 91 -4.16 -27.27 -3.33
CA PHE A 91 -3.38 -26.73 -2.23
C PHE A 91 -3.95 -25.39 -1.73
N TYR A 92 -4.25 -24.46 -2.64
CA TYR A 92 -4.88 -23.19 -2.28
C TYR A 92 -6.26 -23.38 -1.64
N MET A 93 -7.09 -24.27 -2.17
CA MET A 93 -8.40 -24.59 -1.58
C MET A 93 -8.26 -25.17 -0.16
N GLY A 94 -7.29 -26.06 0.05
CA GLY A 94 -6.98 -26.60 1.38
C GLY A 94 -6.54 -25.51 2.36
N MET A 95 -5.64 -24.61 1.94
CA MET A 95 -5.24 -23.46 2.75
C MET A 95 -6.42 -22.56 3.12
N TRP A 96 -7.28 -22.24 2.16
CA TRP A 96 -8.48 -21.43 2.41
C TRP A 96 -9.44 -22.11 3.39
N PHE A 97 -9.61 -23.42 3.29
CA PHE A 97 -10.41 -24.20 4.24
C PHE A 97 -9.83 -24.15 5.66
N VAL A 98 -8.52 -24.36 5.81
CA VAL A 98 -7.86 -24.28 7.12
C VAL A 98 -7.99 -22.89 7.72
N LEU A 99 -7.80 -21.84 6.93
CA LEU A 99 -7.99 -20.46 7.36
C LEU A 99 -9.43 -20.21 7.83
N ALA A 100 -10.43 -20.66 7.07
CA ALA A 100 -11.83 -20.52 7.44
C ALA A 100 -12.17 -21.25 8.75
N VAL A 101 -11.62 -22.44 8.96
CA VAL A 101 -11.76 -23.19 10.21
C VAL A 101 -11.16 -22.41 11.39
N ILE A 102 -9.92 -21.92 11.25
CA ILE A 102 -9.27 -21.12 12.31
C ILE A 102 -10.11 -19.87 12.64
N LEU A 103 -10.56 -19.14 11.61
CA LEU A 103 -11.41 -17.96 11.79
C LEU A 103 -12.72 -18.31 12.48
N SER A 104 -13.34 -19.45 12.14
CA SER A 104 -14.57 -19.91 12.80
C SER A 104 -14.37 -20.16 14.30
N PHE A 105 -13.25 -20.79 14.69
CA PHE A 105 -12.90 -20.99 16.09
C PHE A 105 -12.69 -19.68 16.84
N ILE A 106 -11.99 -18.73 16.22
CA ILE A 106 -11.77 -17.39 16.79
C ILE A 106 -13.11 -16.69 17.02
N VAL A 107 -13.98 -16.66 16.02
CA VAL A 107 -15.31 -16.01 16.13
C VAL A 107 -16.16 -16.66 17.22
N VAL A 108 -16.21 -18.00 17.28
CA VAL A 108 -16.95 -18.73 18.33
C VAL A 108 -16.35 -18.45 19.72
N SER A 109 -15.02 -18.39 19.85
CA SER A 109 -14.37 -18.13 21.13
C SER A 109 -14.49 -16.69 21.64
N LEU A 110 -14.71 -15.72 20.74
CA LEU A 110 -14.85 -14.30 21.07
C LEU A 110 -16.32 -13.87 21.21
N GLY A 111 -17.24 -14.57 20.55
CA GLY A 111 -18.68 -14.31 20.59
C GLY A 111 -19.46 -15.18 21.58
N GLY A 112 -18.82 -16.17 22.20
CA GLY A 112 -19.37 -17.01 23.26
C GLY A 112 -19.06 -16.50 24.66
#